data_AF-A0A897NA25-F1
#
_entry.id   AF-A0A897NA25-F1
#
_cell.length_a   1.000
_cell.length_b   1.000
_cell.length_c   1.000
_cell.angle_alpha   90.00
_cell.angle_beta   90.00
_cell.angle_gamma   90.00
#
_symmetry.space_group_name_H-M   'P 1'
#
loop_
_entity.id
_entity.type
_entity.pdbx_description
1 polymer ?
#
loop_
_entity_poly.entity_id
_entity_poly.type
_entity_poly.pdbx_seq_one_letter_code
_entity_poly.pdbx_strand_id
1 'polypeptide(L)'
;MRRSVRIAGTVLALAVVFGAVLVVFTTPTVQTLPPETADSDERELFRFEGDDSGVWTYLSPSREFRKRSPINVVVREDADTVVELLRSSDEHTWNRTDETQRPAEPTDPVPERINLTGTTIEWGETTGTARYAYVHDGESGEWIRETDQLHNGDYYGYRTHVRLYESPVSDEEPWVAMQVHTEHFDWFTLRHSVDGVQRGQRQVERDLMSEPYVERVWRAYLDNDGPADADGWATVVELFVALPAFGLGLVSARELWRQRLTAVDRRRIRAVVDRVTVRHGLLFGSIVALVLGVRAAGVLLEWHVPALSMHAIAALLYPFIAVGIPIVTYAFASGIRRRMDAAVTGASALSVALFLDYGYLGVEVLPIEIVLQRVGVVLALGLIAAGAAQRATADAHRNRLLVVGLLLWAGLLLGTLFEYIG
;
A
#
# COMPACT_ATOMS: atom_id res chain seq x y z
N MET A 1 12.83 37.21 -7.50
CA MET A 1 12.24 36.13 -8.33
C MET A 1 13.25 35.10 -8.83
N ARG A 2 14.35 35.48 -9.50
CA ARG A 2 15.32 34.51 -10.09
C ARG A 2 15.89 33.46 -9.11
N ARG A 3 16.12 33.80 -7.84
CA ARG A 3 16.65 32.85 -6.84
C ARG A 3 15.60 31.85 -6.34
N SER A 4 14.36 32.29 -6.12
CA SER A 4 13.26 31.41 -5.67
C SER A 4 12.88 30.40 -6.74
N VAL A 5 12.85 30.81 -8.02
CA VAL A 5 12.60 29.91 -9.16
C VAL A 5 13.69 28.84 -9.27
N ARG A 6 14.96 29.20 -9.05
CA ARG A 6 16.06 28.22 -9.04
C ARG A 6 15.91 27.20 -7.92
N ILE A 7 15.55 27.64 -6.71
CA ILE A 7 15.33 26.72 -5.58
C ILE A 7 14.17 25.76 -5.90
N ALA A 8 13.02 26.30 -6.32
CA ALA A 8 11.86 25.48 -6.68
C ALA A 8 12.20 24.49 -7.81
N GLY A 9 12.91 24.92 -8.85
CA GLY A 9 13.37 24.05 -9.94
C GLY A 9 14.35 22.96 -9.48
N THR A 10 15.27 23.26 -8.57
CA THR A 10 16.19 22.25 -8.00
C THR A 10 15.44 21.23 -7.15
N VAL A 11 14.52 21.67 -6.30
CA VAL A 11 13.72 20.76 -5.46
C VAL A 11 12.80 19.90 -6.34
N LEU A 12 12.18 20.47 -7.36
CA LEU A 12 11.37 19.73 -8.33
C LEU A 12 12.21 18.68 -9.05
N ALA A 13 13.41 19.03 -9.52
CA ALA A 13 14.30 18.07 -10.17
C ALA A 13 14.67 16.91 -9.21
N LEU A 14 14.96 17.21 -7.93
CA LEU A 14 15.22 16.17 -6.93
C LEU A 14 14.01 15.29 -6.67
N ALA A 15 12.81 15.87 -6.57
CA ALA A 15 11.58 15.13 -6.37
C ALA A 15 11.26 14.23 -7.58
N VAL A 16 11.47 14.71 -8.80
CA VAL A 16 11.31 13.92 -10.03
C VAL A 16 12.35 12.80 -10.10
N VAL A 17 13.61 13.07 -9.75
CA VAL A 17 14.64 12.02 -9.67
C VAL A 17 14.26 10.98 -8.61
N PHE A 18 13.76 11.40 -7.45
CA PHE A 18 13.24 10.49 -6.44
C PHE A 18 12.11 9.62 -7.01
N GLY A 19 11.10 10.20 -7.65
CA GLY A 19 10.00 9.44 -8.26
C GLY A 19 10.48 8.47 -9.36
N ALA A 20 11.43 8.91 -10.20
CA ALA A 20 12.02 8.05 -11.22
C ALA A 20 12.81 6.88 -10.62
N VAL A 21 13.56 7.12 -9.55
CA VAL A 21 14.27 6.06 -8.82
C VAL A 21 13.28 5.12 -8.14
N LEU A 22 12.20 5.64 -7.56
CA LEU A 22 11.13 4.83 -6.95
C LEU A 22 10.52 3.89 -7.99
N VAL A 23 10.15 4.39 -9.18
CA VAL A 23 9.65 3.59 -10.31
C VAL A 23 10.64 2.53 -10.83
N VAL A 24 11.95 2.70 -10.60
CA VAL A 24 12.93 1.66 -10.95
C VAL A 24 12.96 0.54 -9.90
N PHE A 25 12.71 0.87 -8.63
CA PHE A 25 12.70 -0.08 -7.53
C PHE A 25 11.33 -0.71 -7.25
N THR A 26 10.26 -0.09 -7.72
CA THR A 26 8.88 -0.57 -7.62
C THR A 26 8.26 -0.63 -9.00
N THR A 27 7.53 -1.68 -9.34
CA THR A 27 6.79 -1.75 -10.60
C THR A 27 5.57 -0.83 -10.48
N PRO A 28 5.46 0.27 -11.25
CA PRO A 28 4.27 1.09 -11.21
C PRO A 28 3.10 0.33 -11.85
N THR A 29 1.97 0.27 -11.16
CA THR A 29 0.73 -0.26 -11.72
C THR A 29 -0.24 0.87 -12.04
N VAL A 30 -0.90 0.74 -13.19
CA VAL A 30 -2.07 1.53 -13.56
C VAL A 30 -3.25 0.58 -13.42
N GLN A 31 -4.30 0.96 -12.70
CA GLN A 31 -5.53 0.18 -12.68
C GLN A 31 -6.21 0.27 -14.05
N THR A 32 -5.80 -0.57 -14.99
CA THR A 32 -6.49 -0.75 -16.27
C THR A 32 -7.69 -1.65 -16.01
N LEU A 33 -8.88 -1.06 -15.91
CA LEU A 33 -10.12 -1.81 -15.91
C LEU A 33 -10.34 -2.38 -17.33
N PRO A 34 -10.66 -3.68 -17.47
CA PRO A 34 -11.12 -4.21 -18.75
C PRO A 34 -12.34 -3.43 -19.26
N PRO A 35 -12.52 -3.26 -20.58
CA PRO A 35 -13.66 -2.56 -21.12
C PRO A 35 -14.98 -3.19 -20.63
N GLU A 36 -15.94 -2.35 -20.25
CA GLU A 36 -17.31 -2.76 -19.92
C GLU A 36 -17.95 -3.41 -21.15
N THR A 37 -17.97 -4.74 -21.18
CA THR A 37 -18.73 -5.48 -22.20
C THR A 37 -20.19 -5.50 -21.76
N ALA A 38 -21.01 -4.67 -22.40
CA ALA A 38 -22.42 -4.49 -22.08
C ALA A 38 -23.33 -5.66 -22.49
N ASP A 39 -22.78 -6.72 -23.10
CA ASP A 39 -23.59 -7.84 -23.58
C ASP A 39 -22.68 -9.05 -23.86
N SER A 40 -22.62 -10.00 -22.93
CA SER A 40 -22.19 -11.36 -23.27
C SER A 40 -23.07 -12.32 -22.47
N ASP A 41 -24.12 -12.81 -23.11
CA ASP A 41 -24.98 -13.87 -22.57
C ASP A 41 -24.23 -15.20 -22.34
N GLU A 42 -22.96 -15.30 -22.77
CA GLU A 42 -21.97 -16.24 -22.22
C GLU A 42 -21.15 -15.50 -21.16
N ARG A 43 -21.65 -15.49 -19.93
CA ARG A 43 -20.91 -15.00 -18.76
C ARG A 43 -19.97 -16.13 -18.34
N GLU A 44 -18.67 -15.95 -18.55
CA GLU A 44 -17.63 -16.90 -18.14
C GLU A 44 -17.59 -17.00 -16.61
N LEU A 45 -18.46 -17.86 -16.08
CA LEU A 45 -18.38 -18.35 -14.72
C LEU A 45 -17.30 -19.43 -14.70
N PHE A 46 -16.39 -19.34 -13.73
CA PHE A 46 -15.55 -20.48 -13.40
C PHE A 46 -16.43 -21.53 -12.70
N ARG A 47 -16.45 -22.73 -13.27
CA ARG A 47 -17.05 -23.93 -12.68
C ARG A 47 -15.99 -25.00 -12.60
N PHE A 48 -16.02 -25.81 -11.54
CA PHE A 48 -15.23 -27.02 -11.56
C PHE A 48 -15.84 -28.04 -12.53
N GLU A 49 -15.01 -28.95 -13.02
CA GLU A 49 -15.50 -30.03 -13.88
C GLU A 49 -16.46 -30.93 -13.09
N GLY A 50 -17.70 -31.04 -13.57
CA GLY A 50 -18.77 -31.83 -12.94
C GLY A 50 -19.71 -31.04 -12.03
N ASP A 51 -19.43 -29.77 -11.77
CA ASP A 51 -20.25 -28.90 -10.91
C ASP A 51 -21.17 -28.02 -11.79
N ASP A 52 -22.44 -27.88 -11.38
CA ASP A 52 -23.38 -26.96 -12.02
C ASP A 52 -23.25 -25.53 -11.46
N SER A 53 -22.75 -25.41 -10.22
CA SER A 53 -22.45 -24.15 -9.55
C SER A 53 -21.14 -23.51 -10.04
N GLY A 54 -21.03 -22.20 -9.85
CA GLY A 54 -19.85 -21.47 -10.26
C GLY A 54 -19.79 -20.03 -9.78
N VAL A 55 -18.65 -19.40 -10.04
CA VAL A 55 -18.36 -18.03 -9.60
C VAL A 55 -17.89 -17.17 -10.77
N TRP A 56 -18.33 -15.92 -10.79
CA TRP A 56 -17.77 -14.94 -11.71
C TRP A 56 -16.34 -14.58 -11.29
N THR A 57 -15.40 -14.57 -12.23
CA THR A 57 -13.95 -14.48 -11.97
C THR A 57 -13.46 -13.13 -11.44
N TYR A 58 -14.40 -12.20 -11.18
CA TYR A 58 -14.16 -10.88 -10.65
C TYR A 58 -15.11 -10.54 -9.50
N LEU A 59 -14.59 -9.75 -8.57
CA LEU A 59 -15.33 -9.12 -7.49
C LEU A 59 -15.61 -7.65 -7.84
N SER A 60 -16.80 -7.20 -7.44
CA SER A 60 -17.31 -5.87 -7.75
C SER A 60 -17.49 -5.00 -6.50
N PRO A 61 -17.27 -3.67 -6.58
CA PRO A 61 -17.58 -2.76 -5.48
C PRO A 61 -19.09 -2.59 -5.22
N SER A 62 -19.94 -3.00 -6.16
CA SER A 62 -21.40 -2.92 -6.09
C SER A 62 -22.01 -4.22 -6.62
N ARG A 63 -23.32 -4.42 -6.48
CA ARG A 63 -24.04 -5.57 -7.07
C ARG A 63 -24.25 -5.40 -8.58
N GLU A 64 -23.16 -5.10 -9.29
CA GLU A 64 -23.08 -4.84 -10.72
C GLU A 64 -21.85 -5.54 -11.28
N PHE A 65 -21.88 -5.94 -12.55
CA PHE A 65 -20.76 -6.63 -13.19
C PHE A 65 -19.63 -5.66 -13.56
N ARG A 66 -18.80 -5.28 -12.58
CA ARG A 66 -17.58 -4.49 -12.79
C ARG A 66 -16.32 -5.33 -12.54
N LYS A 67 -15.48 -5.47 -13.57
CA LYS A 67 -14.23 -6.25 -13.55
C LYS A 67 -13.11 -5.56 -12.77
N ARG A 68 -13.27 -5.43 -11.43
CA ARG A 68 -12.37 -4.62 -10.58
C ARG A 68 -11.31 -5.42 -9.84
N SER A 69 -11.68 -6.58 -9.31
CA SER A 69 -10.85 -7.32 -8.37
C SER A 69 -10.86 -8.81 -8.72
N PRO A 70 -9.78 -9.37 -9.26
CA PRO A 70 -9.78 -10.73 -9.77
C PRO A 70 -9.80 -11.76 -8.63
N ILE A 71 -10.50 -12.86 -8.87
CA ILE A 71 -10.38 -14.09 -8.07
C ILE A 71 -9.12 -14.82 -8.54
N ASN A 72 -8.21 -15.11 -7.62
CA ASN A 72 -6.90 -15.65 -7.96
C ASN A 72 -6.59 -16.99 -7.28
N VAL A 73 -7.44 -17.46 -6.39
CA VAL A 73 -7.39 -18.83 -5.86
C VAL A 73 -8.81 -19.39 -5.76
N VAL A 74 -9.02 -20.65 -6.14
CA VAL A 74 -10.27 -21.39 -5.91
C VAL A 74 -9.93 -22.77 -5.34
N VAL A 75 -10.58 -23.17 -4.26
CA VAL A 75 -10.36 -24.43 -3.56
C VAL A 75 -11.68 -25.19 -3.52
N ARG A 76 -11.66 -26.50 -3.81
CA ARG A 76 -12.85 -27.36 -3.81
C ARG A 76 -13.08 -27.99 -2.43
N GLU A 77 -13.34 -27.15 -1.45
CA GLU A 77 -13.67 -27.51 -0.06
C GLU A 77 -14.62 -26.44 0.52
N ASP A 78 -15.22 -26.70 1.69
CA ASP A 78 -16.03 -25.73 2.42
C ASP A 78 -15.18 -24.64 3.11
N ALA A 79 -15.80 -23.51 3.45
CA ALA A 79 -15.09 -22.36 4.01
C ALA A 79 -14.45 -22.63 5.37
N ASP A 80 -15.09 -23.42 6.24
CA ASP A 80 -14.55 -23.74 7.57
C ASP A 80 -13.30 -24.61 7.46
N THR A 81 -13.32 -25.61 6.57
CA THR A 81 -12.16 -26.45 6.26
C THR A 81 -11.00 -25.63 5.70
N VAL A 82 -11.25 -24.73 4.73
CA VAL A 82 -10.21 -23.86 4.16
C VAL A 82 -9.61 -22.92 5.22
N VAL A 83 -10.45 -22.35 6.09
CA VAL A 83 -9.98 -21.49 7.18
C VAL A 83 -9.15 -22.29 8.19
N GLU A 84 -9.56 -23.50 8.55
CA GLU A 84 -8.80 -24.35 9.47
C GLU A 84 -7.44 -24.71 8.88
N LEU A 85 -7.40 -25.13 7.60
CA LEU A 85 -6.16 -25.45 6.88
C LEU A 85 -5.18 -24.28 6.80
N LEU A 86 -5.66 -23.07 6.45
CA LEU A 86 -4.78 -21.91 6.41
C LEU A 86 -4.24 -21.56 7.80
N ARG A 87 -5.04 -21.75 8.85
CA ARG A 87 -4.64 -21.45 10.22
C ARG A 87 -3.78 -22.53 10.87
N SER A 88 -3.79 -23.75 10.35
CA SER A 88 -2.91 -24.84 10.79
C SER A 88 -1.51 -24.76 10.18
N SER A 89 -1.32 -23.93 9.14
CA SER A 89 -0.05 -23.80 8.45
C SER A 89 1.10 -23.44 9.40
N ASP A 90 2.16 -24.25 9.37
CA ASP A 90 3.39 -24.01 10.12
C ASP A 90 4.25 -22.88 9.50
N GLU A 91 4.02 -22.53 8.22
CA GLU A 91 4.81 -21.52 7.51
C GLU A 91 4.35 -20.09 7.81
N HIS A 92 3.04 -19.87 8.01
CA HIS A 92 2.47 -18.53 8.14
C HIS A 92 1.31 -18.47 9.16
N THR A 93 1.29 -17.39 9.94
CA THR A 93 0.27 -17.19 11.00
C THR A 93 -0.96 -16.49 10.45
N TRP A 94 -1.93 -17.25 9.94
CA TRP A 94 -3.20 -16.70 9.49
C TRP A 94 -4.15 -16.43 10.66
N ASN A 95 -4.67 -15.20 10.73
CA ASN A 95 -5.65 -14.75 11.71
C ASN A 95 -6.94 -14.33 11.01
N ARG A 96 -8.09 -14.55 11.67
CA ARG A 96 -9.35 -13.94 11.23
C ARG A 96 -9.25 -12.42 11.37
N THR A 97 -9.71 -11.71 10.34
CA THR A 97 -9.78 -10.25 10.35
C THR A 97 -10.86 -9.79 11.32
N ASP A 98 -10.46 -9.00 12.33
CA ASP A 98 -11.35 -8.45 13.34
C ASP A 98 -12.49 -7.64 12.71
N GLU A 99 -13.66 -7.65 13.36
CA GLU A 99 -14.85 -6.92 12.88
C GLU A 99 -14.57 -5.42 12.66
N THR A 100 -13.76 -4.81 13.54
CA THR A 100 -13.40 -3.38 13.42
C THR A 100 -12.48 -3.04 12.25
N GLN A 101 -11.88 -4.05 11.61
CA GLN A 101 -11.01 -3.93 10.46
C GLN A 101 -11.72 -4.30 9.15
N ARG A 102 -12.95 -4.83 9.22
CA ARG A 102 -13.76 -5.19 8.05
C ARG A 102 -14.41 -3.95 7.43
N PRO A 103 -14.72 -3.97 6.12
CA PRO A 103 -15.48 -2.91 5.46
C PRO A 103 -16.83 -2.70 6.16
N ALA A 104 -17.19 -1.44 6.43
CA ALA A 104 -18.47 -1.11 7.05
C ALA A 104 -19.66 -1.55 6.18
N GLU A 105 -20.72 -2.09 6.79
CA GLU A 105 -21.96 -2.41 6.10
C GLU A 105 -22.73 -1.12 5.75
N PRO A 106 -23.45 -1.08 4.61
CA PRO A 106 -24.40 0.00 4.32
C PRO A 106 -25.47 0.17 5.40
N THR A 107 -25.73 -0.90 6.16
CA THR A 107 -26.70 -1.00 7.25
C THR A 107 -26.08 -0.80 8.64
N ASP A 108 -24.76 -0.68 8.76
CA ASP A 108 -24.11 -0.52 10.05
C ASP A 108 -24.51 0.82 10.69
N PRO A 109 -24.79 0.84 12.00
CA PRO A 109 -25.00 2.08 12.71
C PRO A 109 -23.70 2.90 12.63
N VAL A 110 -23.72 3.97 11.84
CA VAL A 110 -22.59 4.90 11.67
C VAL A 110 -21.95 5.17 13.04
N PRO A 111 -20.69 4.78 13.28
CA PRO A 111 -20.07 4.94 14.59
C PRO A 111 -20.13 6.41 14.99
N GLU A 112 -20.41 6.64 16.27
CA GLU A 112 -20.71 7.94 16.86
C GLU A 112 -19.70 8.99 16.38
N ARG A 113 -20.21 9.92 15.56
CA ARG A 113 -19.42 10.92 14.83
C ARG A 113 -18.60 11.73 15.83
N ILE A 114 -17.28 11.55 15.86
CA ILE A 114 -16.41 12.43 16.64
C ILE A 114 -16.34 13.78 15.90
N ASN A 115 -17.23 14.69 16.29
CA ASN A 115 -17.39 16.01 15.71
C ASN A 115 -16.29 16.95 16.23
N LEU A 116 -15.04 16.71 15.81
CA LEU A 116 -13.96 17.66 15.99
C LEU A 116 -14.11 18.73 14.90
N THR A 117 -14.78 19.82 15.24
CA THR A 117 -14.81 21.10 14.48
C THR A 117 -15.50 21.15 13.10
N GLY A 118 -16.50 20.29 12.84
CA GLY A 118 -17.45 20.52 11.74
C GLY A 118 -17.01 20.05 10.35
N THR A 119 -15.96 19.24 10.26
CA THR A 119 -15.60 18.49 9.05
C THR A 119 -15.86 17.00 9.30
N THR A 120 -16.89 16.45 8.67
CA THR A 120 -17.17 15.01 8.68
C THR A 120 -16.15 14.33 7.77
N ILE A 121 -15.24 13.56 8.36
CA ILE A 121 -14.36 12.66 7.61
C ILE A 121 -15.08 11.31 7.60
N GLU A 122 -15.49 10.85 6.42
CA GLU A 122 -16.14 9.54 6.24
C GLU A 122 -15.07 8.45 6.27
N TRP A 123 -14.80 7.94 7.47
CA TRP A 123 -13.77 6.92 7.70
C TRP A 123 -14.12 5.52 7.17
N GLY A 124 -15.38 5.28 6.77
CA GLY A 124 -15.83 3.98 6.24
C GLY A 124 -15.09 3.49 4.99
N GLU A 125 -14.39 4.39 4.29
CA GLU A 125 -13.56 4.05 3.13
C GLU A 125 -12.13 3.62 3.50
N THR A 126 -11.73 3.74 4.76
CA THR A 126 -10.37 3.36 5.23
C THR A 126 -10.22 1.89 5.62
N THR A 127 -11.31 1.16 5.86
CA THR A 127 -11.35 -0.29 6.09
C THR A 127 -11.44 -1.12 4.80
N GLY A 128 -11.25 -0.47 3.65
CA GLY A 128 -11.45 -1.07 2.34
C GLY A 128 -12.93 -1.06 1.93
N THR A 129 -13.18 -1.13 0.62
CA THR A 129 -14.55 -1.16 0.08
C THR A 129 -15.10 -2.59 0.10
N ALA A 130 -16.39 -2.76 0.40
CA ALA A 130 -17.07 -4.05 0.24
C ALA A 130 -16.84 -4.62 -1.17
N ARG A 131 -16.65 -5.94 -1.26
CA ARG A 131 -16.49 -6.65 -2.53
C ARG A 131 -17.57 -7.73 -2.61
N TYR A 132 -18.38 -7.63 -3.65
CA TYR A 132 -19.42 -8.60 -3.95
C TYR A 132 -18.89 -9.61 -4.96
N ALA A 133 -19.12 -10.88 -4.70
CA ALA A 133 -18.96 -11.95 -5.68
C ALA A 133 -20.32 -12.28 -6.29
N TYR A 134 -20.35 -12.56 -7.59
CA TYR A 134 -21.53 -13.14 -8.23
C TYR A 134 -21.34 -14.65 -8.31
N VAL A 135 -22.24 -15.40 -7.67
CA VAL A 135 -22.23 -16.86 -7.63
C VAL A 135 -23.48 -17.41 -8.29
N HIS A 136 -23.39 -18.62 -8.83
CA HIS A 136 -24.47 -19.32 -9.51
C HIS A 136 -24.61 -20.71 -8.91
N ASP A 137 -25.83 -21.13 -8.59
CA ASP A 137 -26.13 -22.44 -7.98
C ASP A 137 -26.38 -23.55 -9.01
N GLY A 138 -26.59 -23.18 -10.28
CA GLY A 138 -26.91 -24.08 -11.39
C GLY A 138 -28.24 -23.70 -12.06
N GLU A 139 -29.14 -23.06 -11.32
CA GLU A 139 -30.45 -22.58 -11.76
C GLU A 139 -30.54 -21.05 -11.78
N SER A 140 -29.96 -20.39 -10.78
CA SER A 140 -30.02 -18.97 -10.54
C SER A 140 -28.67 -18.44 -10.05
N GLY A 141 -28.45 -17.13 -10.19
CA GLY A 141 -27.24 -16.50 -9.67
C GLY A 141 -27.54 -15.26 -8.84
N GLU A 142 -26.73 -15.07 -7.81
CA GLU A 142 -26.90 -14.04 -6.79
C GLU A 142 -25.58 -13.35 -6.44
N TRP A 143 -25.70 -12.18 -5.80
CA TRP A 143 -24.55 -11.43 -5.31
C TRP A 143 -24.37 -11.67 -3.82
N ILE A 144 -23.25 -12.28 -3.46
CA ILE A 144 -22.88 -12.57 -2.07
C ILE A 144 -21.77 -11.64 -1.58
N ARG A 145 -21.68 -11.48 -0.26
CA ARG A 145 -20.56 -10.84 0.43
C ARG A 145 -19.50 -11.87 0.81
N GLU A 146 -18.41 -11.38 1.40
CA GLU A 146 -17.35 -12.19 1.97
C GLU A 146 -17.92 -13.17 3.03
N THR A 147 -17.65 -14.47 2.89
CA THR A 147 -17.99 -15.51 3.89
C THR A 147 -17.08 -15.39 5.11
N ASP A 148 -15.77 -15.23 4.89
CA ASP A 148 -14.79 -14.95 5.93
C ASP A 148 -13.62 -14.11 5.36
N GLN A 149 -12.82 -13.54 6.25
CA GLN A 149 -11.63 -12.77 5.91
C GLN A 149 -10.47 -13.16 6.83
N LEU A 150 -9.32 -13.45 6.22
CA LEU A 150 -8.09 -13.78 6.92
C LEU A 150 -6.98 -12.78 6.59
N HIS A 151 -6.04 -12.61 7.50
CA HIS A 151 -4.81 -11.88 7.25
C HIS A 151 -3.60 -12.56 7.89
N ASN A 152 -2.44 -12.33 7.31
CA ASN A 152 -1.15 -12.67 7.89
C ASN A 152 -0.21 -11.46 7.79
N GLY A 153 0.29 -10.97 8.92
CA GLY A 153 1.07 -9.74 9.05
C GLY A 153 0.38 -8.68 9.92
N ASP A 154 0.91 -7.46 9.91
CA ASP A 154 0.50 -6.37 10.80
C ASP A 154 -0.37 -5.35 10.07
N TYR A 155 -1.41 -4.83 10.73
CA TYR A 155 -2.29 -3.79 10.20
C TYR A 155 -1.50 -2.53 9.81
N TYR A 156 -0.65 -2.00 10.70
CA TYR A 156 0.17 -0.81 10.40
C TYR A 156 1.47 -1.09 9.65
N GLY A 157 1.70 -2.35 9.31
CA GLY A 157 2.87 -2.83 8.60
C GLY A 157 2.51 -3.25 7.18
N TYR A 158 2.92 -4.48 6.88
CA TYR A 158 2.66 -5.19 5.64
C TYR A 158 1.89 -6.46 6.00
N ARG A 159 0.87 -6.79 5.21
CA ARG A 159 0.10 -8.02 5.39
C ARG A 159 -0.37 -8.62 4.08
N THR A 160 -0.56 -9.92 4.09
CA THR A 160 -1.32 -10.64 3.07
C THR A 160 -2.74 -10.80 3.57
N HIS A 161 -3.71 -10.42 2.75
CA HIS A 161 -5.13 -10.44 3.08
C HIS A 161 -5.88 -11.39 2.13
N VAL A 162 -6.80 -12.17 2.68
CA VAL A 162 -7.63 -13.14 1.94
C VAL A 162 -9.09 -12.83 2.23
N ARG A 163 -9.88 -12.71 1.17
CA ARG A 163 -11.35 -12.72 1.23
C ARG A 163 -11.87 -14.02 0.64
N LEU A 164 -12.70 -14.72 1.40
CA LEU A 164 -13.28 -16.01 1.03
C LEU A 164 -14.73 -15.82 0.62
N TYR A 165 -15.15 -16.50 -0.45
CA TYR A 165 -16.52 -16.54 -0.95
C TYR A 165 -16.89 -18.01 -1.18
N GLU A 166 -17.88 -18.47 -0.45
CA GLU A 166 -18.32 -19.87 -0.48
C GLU A 166 -19.37 -20.13 -1.57
N SER A 167 -19.40 -21.37 -2.04
CA SER A 167 -20.43 -21.91 -2.92
C SER A 167 -21.84 -21.68 -2.36
N PRO A 168 -22.83 -21.28 -3.18
CA PRO A 168 -24.22 -21.16 -2.75
C PRO A 168 -24.87 -22.51 -2.43
N VAL A 169 -24.24 -23.62 -2.84
CA VAL A 169 -24.69 -25.01 -2.64
C VAL A 169 -23.56 -25.84 -2.00
N SER A 170 -22.91 -25.30 -0.96
CA SER A 170 -21.73 -25.91 -0.33
C SER A 170 -21.93 -27.31 0.24
N ASP A 171 -23.16 -27.69 0.59
CA ASP A 171 -23.49 -29.06 1.04
C ASP A 171 -23.37 -30.11 -0.08
N GLU A 172 -23.53 -29.71 -1.35
CA GLU A 172 -23.53 -30.59 -2.53
C GLU A 172 -22.27 -30.40 -3.38
N GLU A 173 -21.91 -29.15 -3.65
CA GLU A 173 -20.74 -28.75 -4.46
C GLU A 173 -19.88 -27.76 -3.65
N PRO A 174 -19.06 -28.25 -2.70
CA PRO A 174 -18.23 -27.42 -1.85
C PRO A 174 -17.08 -26.81 -2.64
N TRP A 175 -17.10 -25.48 -2.74
CA TRP A 175 -15.94 -24.72 -3.19
C TRP A 175 -15.90 -23.35 -2.53
N VAL A 176 -14.68 -22.80 -2.46
CA VAL A 176 -14.40 -21.46 -1.97
C VAL A 176 -13.54 -20.74 -2.99
N ALA A 177 -14.05 -19.62 -3.47
CA ALA A 177 -13.30 -18.69 -4.28
C ALA A 177 -12.66 -17.62 -3.39
N MET A 178 -11.42 -17.26 -3.69
CA MET A 178 -10.64 -16.35 -2.88
C MET A 178 -10.05 -15.21 -3.71
N GLN A 179 -10.12 -14.01 -3.13
CA GLN A 179 -9.24 -12.92 -3.47
C GLN A 179 -8.12 -12.85 -2.44
N VAL A 180 -6.90 -13.09 -2.89
CA VAL A 180 -5.68 -13.01 -2.09
C VAL A 180 -4.83 -11.86 -2.60
N HIS A 181 -4.51 -10.90 -1.75
CA HIS A 181 -3.67 -9.77 -2.13
C HIS A 181 -2.73 -9.36 -1.01
N THR A 182 -1.63 -8.73 -1.38
CA THR A 182 -0.69 -8.14 -0.42
C THR A 182 -0.93 -6.64 -0.34
N GLU A 183 -0.87 -6.10 0.86
CA GLU A 183 -1.11 -4.68 1.10
C GLU A 183 -0.25 -4.14 2.24
N HIS A 184 -0.06 -2.83 2.24
CA HIS A 184 0.61 -2.12 3.32
C HIS A 184 -0.19 -0.88 3.73
N PHE A 185 -0.10 -0.51 5.01
CA PHE A 185 -0.68 0.74 5.48
C PHE A 185 0.20 1.93 5.11
N ASP A 186 -0.38 2.87 4.37
CA ASP A 186 0.22 4.10 3.93
C ASP A 186 -0.20 5.26 4.86
N TRP A 187 0.75 5.73 5.68
CA TRP A 187 0.55 6.83 6.62
C TRP A 187 0.30 8.20 5.99
N PHE A 188 0.60 8.40 4.70
CA PHE A 188 0.35 9.66 3.99
C PHE A 188 -1.04 9.72 3.39
N THR A 189 -1.65 8.56 3.09
CA THR A 189 -3.03 8.45 2.59
C THR A 189 -4.01 7.97 3.64
N LEU A 190 -3.53 7.43 4.76
CA LEU A 190 -4.30 6.76 5.81
C LEU A 190 -5.11 5.56 5.30
N ARG A 191 -4.54 4.83 4.33
CA ARG A 191 -5.22 3.73 3.62
C ARG A 191 -4.27 2.55 3.45
N HIS A 192 -4.84 1.36 3.31
CA HIS A 192 -4.11 0.23 2.76
C HIS A 192 -3.95 0.42 1.25
N SER A 193 -2.71 0.39 0.78
CA SER A 193 -2.39 0.30 -0.64
C SER A 193 -2.19 -1.16 -0.99
N VAL A 194 -2.94 -1.65 -1.97
CA VAL A 194 -2.75 -3.00 -2.52
C VAL A 194 -1.52 -2.98 -3.42
N ASP A 195 -0.57 -3.85 -3.11
CA ASP A 195 0.66 -4.00 -3.88
C ASP A 195 0.39 -4.92 -5.07
N GLY A 196 -0.29 -6.05 -4.87
CA GLY A 196 -0.60 -6.97 -5.95
C GLY A 196 -1.27 -8.26 -5.47
N VAL A 197 -1.68 -9.10 -6.40
CA VAL A 197 -2.36 -10.37 -6.13
C VAL A 197 -1.43 -11.57 -6.26
N GLN A 198 -0.41 -11.50 -7.12
CA GLN A 198 0.45 -12.65 -7.42
C GLN A 198 1.29 -13.11 -6.22
N ARG A 199 1.79 -12.17 -5.41
CA ARG A 199 2.61 -12.51 -4.23
C ARG A 199 1.79 -13.18 -3.14
N GLY A 200 0.56 -12.68 -2.93
CA GLY A 200 -0.40 -13.28 -2.00
C GLY A 200 -0.83 -14.67 -2.47
N GLN A 201 -1.17 -14.81 -3.76
CA GLN A 201 -1.48 -16.10 -4.39
C GLN A 201 -0.37 -17.13 -4.17
N ARG A 202 0.90 -16.77 -4.44
CA ARG A 202 2.05 -17.66 -4.21
C ARG A 202 2.25 -18.04 -2.74
N GLN A 203 1.82 -17.19 -1.81
CA GLN A 203 1.92 -17.48 -0.39
C GLN A 203 0.88 -18.51 0.01
N VAL A 204 -0.40 -18.29 -0.36
CA VAL A 204 -1.47 -19.28 -0.14
C VAL A 204 -1.16 -20.58 -0.89
N GLU A 205 -0.61 -20.53 -2.10
CA GLU A 205 -0.10 -21.71 -2.84
C GLU A 205 0.91 -22.50 -1.99
N ARG A 206 1.89 -21.84 -1.37
CA ARG A 206 2.90 -22.50 -0.54
C ARG A 206 2.31 -23.09 0.74
N ASP A 207 1.44 -22.35 1.41
CA ASP A 207 0.83 -22.79 2.67
C ASP A 207 -0.02 -24.03 2.43
N LEU A 208 -0.82 -24.02 1.37
CA LEU A 208 -1.60 -25.19 0.95
C LEU A 208 -0.68 -26.33 0.49
N MET A 209 0.42 -26.07 -0.24
CA MET A 209 1.40 -27.10 -0.61
C MET A 209 2.17 -27.69 0.59
N SER A 210 2.26 -26.97 1.71
CA SER A 210 2.96 -27.42 2.92
C SER A 210 2.13 -28.37 3.78
N GLU A 211 0.80 -28.42 3.55
CA GLU A 211 -0.12 -29.26 4.30
C GLU A 211 -0.15 -30.71 3.76
N PRO A 212 -0.10 -31.73 4.64
CA PRO A 212 0.05 -33.12 4.25
C PRO A 212 -1.17 -33.73 3.54
N TYR A 213 -2.29 -33.00 3.47
CA TYR A 213 -3.54 -33.42 2.83
C TYR A 213 -3.80 -32.74 1.48
N VAL A 214 -2.95 -31.83 0.99
CA VAL A 214 -3.12 -31.21 -0.34
C VAL A 214 -2.37 -32.02 -1.38
N GLU A 215 -3.09 -32.42 -2.41
CA GLU A 215 -2.60 -33.50 -3.25
C GLU A 215 -2.21 -32.79 -4.62
N ARG A 216 -2.97 -31.90 -5.32
CA ARG A 216 -2.64 -31.28 -6.65
C ARG A 216 -3.00 -29.77 -6.77
N VAL A 217 -1.99 -28.91 -6.76
CA VAL A 217 -2.15 -27.49 -7.15
C VAL A 217 -1.90 -27.32 -8.66
N TRP A 218 -2.85 -26.78 -9.40
CA TRP A 218 -2.67 -26.41 -10.81
C TRP A 218 -3.13 -24.96 -11.05
N ARG A 219 -2.74 -24.37 -12.18
CA ARG A 219 -3.18 -23.02 -12.53
C ARG A 219 -4.18 -23.09 -13.69
N ALA A 220 -5.35 -22.49 -13.49
CA ALA A 220 -6.35 -22.30 -14.53
C ALA A 220 -6.26 -20.89 -15.08
N TYR A 221 -6.32 -20.76 -16.40
CA TYR A 221 -6.47 -19.45 -17.01
C TYR A 221 -7.93 -19.02 -16.91
N LEU A 222 -8.21 -17.93 -16.19
CA LEU A 222 -9.54 -17.39 -15.91
C LEU A 222 -9.87 -16.13 -16.72
N ASP A 223 -9.00 -15.75 -17.67
CA ASP A 223 -9.11 -14.52 -18.47
C ASP A 223 -9.40 -13.27 -17.61
N ASN A 224 -8.72 -13.22 -16.46
CA ASN A 224 -8.85 -12.16 -15.46
C ASN A 224 -7.60 -11.31 -15.27
N ASP A 225 -6.84 -11.13 -16.35
CA ASP A 225 -5.66 -10.29 -16.39
C ASP A 225 -6.00 -8.79 -16.27
N GLY A 226 -5.06 -8.02 -15.74
CA GLY A 226 -5.13 -6.55 -15.72
C GLY A 226 -5.12 -5.93 -14.33
N PRO A 227 -6.15 -6.11 -13.48
CA PRO A 227 -6.18 -5.43 -12.19
C PRO A 227 -5.12 -5.96 -11.21
N ALA A 228 -4.46 -5.04 -10.50
CA ALA A 228 -3.57 -5.34 -9.37
C ALA A 228 -2.50 -6.42 -9.62
N ASP A 229 -1.84 -6.37 -10.78
CA ASP A 229 -0.78 -7.30 -11.23
C ASP A 229 -1.21 -8.72 -11.64
N ALA A 230 -2.52 -8.99 -11.73
CA ALA A 230 -3.05 -10.26 -12.20
C ALA A 230 -2.62 -10.58 -13.65
N ASP A 231 -2.16 -11.81 -13.88
CA ASP A 231 -1.70 -12.33 -15.16
C ASP A 231 -2.74 -13.21 -15.88
N GLY A 232 -3.97 -13.26 -15.36
CA GLY A 232 -5.07 -14.05 -15.88
C GLY A 232 -5.08 -15.50 -15.41
N TRP A 233 -4.11 -15.94 -14.59
CA TRP A 233 -4.04 -17.30 -14.06
C TRP A 233 -4.42 -17.35 -12.57
N ALA A 234 -5.44 -18.13 -12.23
CA ALA A 234 -5.77 -18.44 -10.84
C ALA A 234 -5.25 -19.82 -10.44
N THR A 235 -4.94 -19.96 -9.16
CA THR A 235 -4.59 -21.24 -8.55
C THR A 235 -5.86 -22.04 -8.30
N VAL A 236 -5.96 -23.24 -8.87
CA VAL A 236 -7.03 -24.20 -8.61
C VAL A 236 -6.42 -25.40 -7.88
N VAL A 237 -7.01 -25.75 -6.74
CA VAL A 237 -6.49 -26.81 -5.87
C VAL A 237 -7.39 -28.05 -5.97
N GLU A 238 -6.85 -29.13 -6.53
CA GLU A 238 -7.36 -30.52 -6.44
C GLU A 238 -6.29 -31.38 -5.75
N LEU A 239 -6.36 -32.71 -5.81
CA LEU A 239 -5.67 -33.59 -4.87
C LEU A 239 -4.92 -34.80 -5.62
N PHE A 240 -3.57 -34.79 -5.90
CA PHE A 240 -2.46 -35.84 -5.89
C PHE A 240 -0.95 -35.39 -6.06
N VAL A 241 -0.01 -35.88 -5.20
CA VAL A 241 1.43 -35.48 -4.94
C VAL A 241 2.51 -35.75 -6.03
N ALA A 242 3.50 -34.85 -6.21
CA ALA A 242 4.88 -35.16 -6.66
C ALA A 242 5.94 -34.05 -6.33
N LEU A 243 7.16 -34.46 -5.93
CA LEU A 243 8.30 -33.63 -5.46
C LEU A 243 9.13 -32.93 -6.57
N PRO A 244 9.69 -31.71 -6.36
CA PRO A 244 10.80 -31.20 -7.16
C PRO A 244 12.13 -31.00 -6.40
N ALA A 245 13.21 -31.06 -7.18
CA ALA A 245 14.61 -30.77 -6.85
C ALA A 245 15.07 -29.40 -7.42
N PHE A 246 16.29 -28.99 -7.04
CA PHE A 246 17.07 -27.78 -7.42
C PHE A 246 16.73 -26.49 -6.65
N GLY A 247 17.65 -25.58 -6.31
CA GLY A 247 19.06 -25.42 -6.69
C GLY A 247 19.36 -23.98 -7.15
N LEU A 248 20.12 -23.24 -6.31
CA LEU A 248 20.98 -22.07 -6.57
C LEU A 248 20.43 -20.76 -7.19
N GLY A 249 20.72 -19.64 -6.49
CA GLY A 249 21.11 -18.39 -7.13
C GLY A 249 20.77 -17.09 -6.39
N LEU A 250 21.52 -16.70 -5.35
CA LEU A 250 21.52 -15.31 -4.88
C LEU A 250 22.72 -14.56 -5.49
N VAL A 251 22.43 -13.66 -6.42
CA VAL A 251 23.37 -12.62 -6.86
C VAL A 251 23.46 -11.59 -5.75
N SER A 252 24.67 -11.36 -5.26
CA SER A 252 24.93 -10.36 -4.22
C SER A 252 24.81 -8.94 -4.79
N ALA A 253 23.89 -8.14 -4.26
CA ALA A 253 23.78 -6.68 -4.52
C ALA A 253 24.95 -5.86 -3.93
N ARG A 254 26.03 -6.53 -3.51
CA ARG A 254 27.21 -5.92 -2.90
C ARG A 254 28.28 -5.55 -3.93
N GLU A 255 28.18 -6.07 -5.15
CA GLU A 255 29.17 -5.85 -6.22
C GLU A 255 28.77 -4.74 -7.21
N LEU A 256 27.50 -4.32 -7.26
CA LEU A 256 27.04 -3.24 -8.15
C LEU A 256 27.36 -1.82 -7.64
N TRP A 257 27.88 -1.68 -6.42
CA TRP A 257 28.15 -0.39 -5.78
C TRP A 257 29.63 -0.03 -5.61
N ARG A 258 30.55 -0.69 -6.34
CA ARG A 258 32.00 -0.44 -6.17
C ARG A 258 32.81 0.01 -7.37
N GLN A 259 32.19 0.40 -8.48
CA GLN A 259 32.94 0.99 -9.59
C GLN A 259 32.20 2.15 -10.28
N ARG A 260 32.34 3.35 -9.71
CA ARG A 260 32.70 4.62 -10.40
C ARG A 260 32.45 5.81 -9.48
N LEU A 261 33.46 6.19 -8.71
CA LEU A 261 33.63 7.57 -8.28
C LEU A 261 34.98 8.03 -8.79
N THR A 262 34.96 8.96 -9.75
CA THR A 262 36.17 9.58 -10.28
C THR A 262 36.83 10.44 -9.19
N ALA A 263 38.11 10.81 -9.37
CA ALA A 263 38.79 11.71 -8.45
C ALA A 263 38.11 13.09 -8.33
N VAL A 264 37.27 13.47 -9.31
CA VAL A 264 36.45 14.69 -9.33
C VAL A 264 35.23 14.56 -8.41
N ASP A 265 34.56 13.40 -8.42
CA ASP A 265 33.40 13.14 -7.54
C ASP A 265 33.80 13.14 -6.06
N ARG A 266 34.98 12.58 -5.74
CA ARG A 266 35.52 12.59 -4.36
C ARG A 266 35.88 13.98 -3.85
N ARG A 267 36.22 14.94 -4.73
CA ARG A 267 36.45 16.35 -4.35
C ARG A 267 35.13 17.09 -4.16
N ARG A 268 34.12 16.81 -4.99
CA ARG A 268 32.77 17.38 -4.84
C ARG A 268 32.08 16.86 -3.59
N ILE A 269 32.18 15.57 -3.29
CA ILE A 269 31.62 14.96 -2.06
C ILE A 269 32.29 15.54 -0.82
N ARG A 270 33.63 15.67 -0.77
CA ARG A 270 34.32 16.31 0.36
C ARG A 270 33.90 17.78 0.55
N ALA A 271 33.81 18.55 -0.54
CA ALA A 271 33.34 19.92 -0.48
C ALA A 271 31.87 20.09 -0.06
N VAL A 272 31.06 19.02 -0.15
CA VAL A 272 29.68 18.95 0.37
C VAL A 272 29.69 18.55 1.85
N VAL A 273 30.47 17.53 2.23
CA VAL A 273 30.62 17.07 3.62
C VAL A 273 31.15 18.18 4.53
N ASP A 274 32.11 18.99 4.07
CA ASP A 274 32.64 20.14 4.82
C ASP A 274 31.59 21.26 5.05
N ARG A 275 30.45 21.22 4.34
CA ARG A 275 29.34 22.16 4.50
C ARG A 275 28.19 21.58 5.35
N VAL A 276 28.21 20.29 5.64
CA VAL A 276 27.19 19.64 6.48
C VAL A 276 27.45 20.07 7.93
N THR A 277 26.54 20.87 8.46
CA THR A 277 26.56 21.24 9.87
C THR A 277 25.69 20.28 10.69
N VAL A 278 25.86 20.27 12.01
CA VAL A 278 25.00 19.52 12.95
C VAL A 278 23.51 19.78 12.69
N ARG A 279 23.14 21.00 12.25
CA ARG A 279 21.75 21.35 11.92
C ARG A 279 21.21 20.60 10.70
N HIS A 280 22.05 20.29 9.71
CA HIS A 280 21.65 19.46 8.59
C HIS A 280 21.39 18.02 9.05
N GLY A 281 22.28 17.49 9.91
CA GLY A 281 22.10 16.18 10.53
C GLY A 281 20.84 16.10 11.40
N LEU A 282 20.54 17.13 12.19
CA LEU A 282 19.32 17.20 13.01
C LEU A 282 18.06 17.26 12.15
N LEU A 283 18.01 18.11 11.12
CA LEU A 283 16.88 18.18 10.20
C LEU A 283 16.66 16.82 9.49
N PHE A 284 17.74 16.25 8.96
CA PHE A 284 17.66 14.99 8.24
C PHE A 284 17.23 13.83 9.15
N GLY A 285 17.93 13.66 10.27
CA GLY A 285 17.69 12.58 11.22
C GLY A 285 16.32 12.66 11.87
N SER A 286 15.83 13.87 12.17
CA SER A 286 14.49 14.03 12.77
C SER A 286 13.36 13.69 11.82
N ILE A 287 13.45 14.02 10.53
CA ILE A 287 12.45 13.63 9.53
C ILE A 287 12.43 12.11 9.37
N VAL A 288 13.61 11.48 9.21
CA VAL A 288 13.71 10.02 9.08
C VAL A 288 13.19 9.31 10.33
N ALA A 289 13.60 9.77 11.52
CA ALA A 289 13.16 9.19 12.78
C ALA A 289 11.65 9.36 13.01
N LEU A 290 11.06 10.48 12.58
CA LEU A 290 9.62 10.71 12.74
C LEU A 290 8.81 9.77 11.83
N VAL A 291 9.16 9.65 10.55
CA VAL A 291 8.46 8.77 9.61
C VAL A 291 8.54 7.31 10.06
N LEU A 292 9.76 6.81 10.28
CA LEU A 292 9.95 5.41 10.69
C LEU A 292 9.45 5.16 12.12
N GLY A 293 9.53 6.17 13.00
CA GLY A 293 9.04 6.10 14.37
C GLY A 293 7.52 6.02 14.45
N VAL A 294 6.79 6.72 13.58
CA VAL A 294 5.33 6.58 13.48
C VAL A 294 4.95 5.17 13.04
N ARG A 295 5.63 4.59 12.03
CA ARG A 295 5.39 3.19 11.64
C ARG A 295 5.67 2.22 12.78
N ALA A 296 6.85 2.31 13.39
CA ALA A 296 7.23 1.44 14.49
C ALA A 296 6.26 1.59 15.69
N ALA A 297 5.82 2.80 16.00
CA ALA A 297 4.84 3.04 17.05
C ALA A 297 3.47 2.44 16.71
N GLY A 298 3.01 2.52 15.46
CA GLY A 298 1.76 1.92 15.01
C GLY A 298 1.75 0.41 15.24
N VAL A 299 2.79 -0.28 14.76
CA VAL A 299 2.97 -1.73 14.93
C VAL A 299 3.10 -2.11 16.40
N LEU A 300 3.88 -1.35 17.19
CA LEU A 300 4.04 -1.65 18.62
C LEU A 300 2.74 -1.43 19.41
N LEU A 301 1.96 -0.39 19.10
CA LEU A 301 0.67 -0.12 19.74
C LEU A 301 -0.35 -1.20 19.40
N GLU A 302 -0.38 -1.65 18.15
CA GLU A 302 -1.19 -2.77 17.69
C GLU A 302 -0.90 -4.05 18.51
N TRP A 303 0.38 -4.39 18.69
CA TRP A 303 0.75 -5.60 19.42
C TRP A 303 0.51 -5.54 20.93
N HIS A 304 0.65 -4.37 21.55
CA HIS A 304 0.73 -4.26 23.01
C HIS A 304 -0.47 -3.56 23.65
N VAL A 305 -1.33 -2.90 22.88
CA VAL A 305 -2.44 -2.08 23.40
C VAL A 305 -3.75 -2.46 22.72
N PRO A 306 -4.30 -3.66 23.00
CA PRO A 306 -5.52 -4.16 22.35
C PRO A 306 -6.77 -3.31 22.63
N ALA A 307 -6.72 -2.43 23.63
CA ALA A 307 -7.80 -1.48 23.92
C ALA A 307 -7.91 -0.34 22.89
N LEU A 308 -6.86 -0.09 22.10
CA LEU A 308 -6.90 0.92 21.05
C LEU A 308 -7.39 0.27 19.76
N SER A 309 -8.51 0.77 19.23
CA SER A 309 -8.91 0.43 17.87
C SER A 309 -7.88 0.95 16.87
N MET A 310 -7.87 0.38 15.66
CA MET A 310 -7.07 0.92 14.56
C MET A 310 -7.31 2.44 14.40
N HIS A 311 -8.55 2.90 14.34
CA HIS A 311 -8.86 4.32 14.22
C HIS A 311 -8.25 5.19 15.33
N ALA A 312 -8.21 4.68 16.57
CA ALA A 312 -7.58 5.39 17.69
C ALA A 312 -6.05 5.49 17.54
N ILE A 313 -5.39 4.44 17.07
CA ILE A 313 -3.95 4.44 16.78
C ILE A 313 -3.64 5.42 15.63
N ALA A 314 -4.41 5.37 14.54
CA ALA A 314 -4.25 6.29 13.41
C ALA A 314 -4.49 7.75 13.83
N ALA A 315 -5.56 8.04 14.58
CA ALA A 315 -5.85 9.38 15.10
C ALA A 315 -4.76 9.91 16.03
N LEU A 316 -4.12 9.03 16.82
CA LEU A 316 -3.02 9.37 17.70
C LEU A 316 -1.73 9.70 16.94
N LEU A 317 -1.39 8.91 15.92
CA LEU A 317 -0.08 8.96 15.27
C LEU A 317 -0.06 9.83 14.00
N TYR A 318 -1.16 9.95 13.27
CA TYR A 318 -1.21 10.75 12.04
C TYR A 318 -0.85 12.24 12.23
N PRO A 319 -1.19 12.92 13.34
CA PRO A 319 -0.77 14.31 13.56
C PRO A 319 0.75 14.51 13.50
N PHE A 320 1.54 13.50 13.87
CA PHE A 320 2.99 13.55 13.75
C PHE A 320 3.43 13.62 12.28
N ILE A 321 2.78 12.87 11.39
CA ILE A 321 3.02 12.95 9.95
C ILE A 321 2.50 14.27 9.38
N ALA A 322 1.21 14.55 9.56
CA ALA A 322 0.52 15.67 8.92
C ALA A 322 1.08 17.04 9.34
N VAL A 323 1.37 17.21 10.63
CA VAL A 323 1.78 18.48 11.23
C VAL A 323 3.19 18.42 11.78
N GLY A 324 3.59 17.30 12.38
CA GLY A 324 4.93 17.14 12.96
C GLY A 324 6.05 17.27 11.93
N ILE A 325 5.93 16.67 10.74
CA ILE A 325 6.95 16.79 9.67
C ILE A 325 7.17 18.26 9.26
N PRO A 326 6.14 19.06 8.90
CA PRO A 326 6.31 20.49 8.66
C PRO A 326 6.90 21.28 9.83
N ILE A 327 6.44 21.02 11.07
CA ILE A 327 6.92 21.74 12.27
C ILE A 327 8.41 21.46 12.51
N VAL A 328 8.81 20.19 12.54
CA VAL A 328 10.19 19.74 12.71
C VAL A 328 11.07 20.33 11.61
N THR A 329 10.58 20.30 10.37
CA THR A 329 11.28 20.89 9.23
C THR A 329 11.49 22.38 9.43
N TYR A 330 10.45 23.12 9.80
CA TYR A 330 10.56 24.55 10.05
C TYR A 330 11.54 24.86 11.19
N ALA A 331 11.41 24.17 12.32
CA ALA A 331 12.23 24.37 13.50
C ALA A 331 13.72 24.16 13.21
N PHE A 332 14.10 23.06 12.57
CA PHE A 332 15.51 22.76 12.30
C PHE A 332 16.07 23.50 11.08
N ALA A 333 15.27 23.70 10.03
CA ALA A 333 15.70 24.46 8.86
C ALA A 333 15.95 25.94 9.18
N SER A 334 15.27 26.52 10.17
CA SER A 334 15.52 27.90 10.63
C SER A 334 16.95 28.17 11.08
N GLY A 335 17.67 27.14 11.51
CA GLY A 335 19.10 27.20 11.85
C GLY A 335 20.05 27.14 10.64
N ILE A 336 19.54 26.89 9.43
CA ILE A 336 20.34 26.78 8.20
C ILE A 336 20.37 28.14 7.48
N ARG A 337 21.57 28.66 7.24
CA ARG A 337 21.76 30.01 6.65
C ARG A 337 21.28 30.12 5.20
N ARG A 338 21.48 29.08 4.39
CA ARG A 338 21.21 29.10 2.95
C ARG A 338 19.91 28.37 2.66
N ARG A 339 18.99 29.05 1.95
CA ARG A 339 17.69 28.49 1.55
C ARG A 339 17.82 27.22 0.71
N MET A 340 18.81 27.17 -0.20
CA MET A 340 19.05 26.00 -1.04
C MET A 340 19.48 24.78 -0.22
N ASP A 341 20.42 24.97 0.71
CA ASP A 341 20.94 23.88 1.55
C ASP A 341 19.82 23.28 2.41
N ALA A 342 18.96 24.13 2.99
CA ALA A 342 17.78 23.69 3.73
C ALA A 342 16.79 22.92 2.84
N ALA A 343 16.51 23.43 1.63
CA ALA A 343 15.60 22.82 0.67
C ALA A 343 16.03 21.41 0.27
N VAL A 344 17.30 21.27 -0.13
CA VAL A 344 17.89 19.99 -0.52
C VAL A 344 17.89 19.02 0.65
N THR A 345 18.26 19.48 1.85
CA THR A 345 18.28 18.63 3.05
C THR A 345 16.88 18.10 3.39
N GLY A 346 15.86 18.96 3.39
CA GLY A 346 14.49 18.55 3.68
C GLY A 346 13.93 17.57 2.64
N ALA A 347 14.10 17.88 1.35
CA ALA A 347 13.64 17.01 0.26
C ALA A 347 14.35 15.64 0.28
N SER A 348 15.68 15.63 0.44
CA SER A 348 16.46 14.39 0.54
C SER A 348 16.12 13.59 1.78
N ALA A 349 15.87 14.22 2.93
CA ALA A 349 15.51 13.53 4.16
C ALA A 349 14.19 12.77 4.02
N LEU A 350 13.15 13.42 3.48
CA LEU A 350 11.87 12.74 3.25
C LEU A 350 12.00 11.65 2.18
N SER A 351 12.74 11.91 1.10
CA SER A 351 13.01 10.90 0.07
C SER A 351 13.65 9.64 0.65
N VAL A 352 14.67 9.80 1.50
CA VAL A 352 15.34 8.68 2.18
C VAL A 352 14.42 8.00 3.19
N ALA A 353 13.65 8.77 3.95
CA ALA A 353 12.69 8.21 4.90
C ALA A 353 11.67 7.30 4.18
N LEU A 354 11.11 7.75 3.05
CA LEU A 354 10.17 6.97 2.24
C LEU A 354 10.83 5.71 1.65
N PHE A 355 12.06 5.79 1.17
CA PHE A 355 12.77 4.59 0.68
C PHE A 355 13.03 3.56 1.77
N LEU A 356 13.45 4.02 2.96
CA LEU A 356 13.66 3.13 4.10
C LEU A 356 12.35 2.49 4.54
N ASP A 357 11.26 3.27 4.52
CA ASP A 357 9.92 2.81 4.90
C ASP A 357 9.40 1.73 3.95
N TYR A 358 9.40 2.00 2.64
CA TYR A 358 8.99 1.02 1.63
C TYR A 358 9.93 -0.18 1.56
N GLY A 359 11.23 0.04 1.72
CA GLY A 359 12.22 -1.03 1.76
C GLY A 359 12.06 -1.93 2.99
N TYR A 360 11.66 -1.37 4.13
CA TYR A 360 11.34 -2.13 5.34
C TYR A 360 10.09 -2.99 5.14
N LEU A 361 9.06 -2.44 4.48
CA LEU A 361 7.82 -3.16 4.17
C LEU A 361 7.99 -4.19 3.04
N GLY A 362 9.04 -4.08 2.22
CA GLY A 362 9.22 -4.94 1.05
C GLY A 362 8.23 -4.65 -0.09
N VAL A 363 7.82 -3.38 -0.23
CA VAL A 363 6.88 -2.96 -1.29
C VAL A 363 7.54 -3.07 -2.66
N GLU A 364 7.00 -3.93 -3.52
CA GLU A 364 7.51 -4.22 -4.87
C GLU A 364 6.69 -3.52 -5.97
N VAL A 365 5.48 -3.09 -5.66
CA VAL A 365 4.52 -2.51 -6.61
C VAL A 365 3.84 -1.30 -5.97
N LEU A 366 3.69 -0.21 -6.71
CA LEU A 366 3.02 1.00 -6.23
C LEU A 366 2.10 1.58 -7.32
N PRO A 367 0.88 2.03 -6.98
CA PRO A 367 0.05 2.79 -7.90
C PRO A 367 0.74 4.08 -8.34
N ILE A 368 0.58 4.47 -9.60
CA ILE A 368 1.25 5.66 -10.16
C ILE A 368 0.80 6.95 -9.44
N GLU A 369 -0.45 6.99 -8.97
CA GLU A 369 -1.05 8.07 -8.21
C GLU A 369 -0.31 8.29 -6.89
N ILE A 370 0.06 7.20 -6.21
CA ILE A 370 0.88 7.23 -4.99
C ILE A 370 2.27 7.77 -5.30
N VAL A 371 2.92 7.32 -6.37
CA VAL A 371 4.23 7.84 -6.79
C VAL A 371 4.18 9.34 -7.03
N LEU A 372 3.16 9.84 -7.75
CA LEU A 372 2.97 11.26 -8.01
C LEU A 372 2.74 12.06 -6.72
N GLN A 373 1.93 11.52 -5.81
CA GLN A 373 1.70 12.12 -4.50
C GLN A 373 3.01 12.21 -3.70
N ARG A 374 3.87 11.17 -3.74
CA ARG A 374 5.19 11.16 -3.09
C ARG A 374 6.14 12.19 -3.65
N VAL A 375 6.20 12.34 -4.97
CA VAL A 375 6.95 13.42 -5.62
C VAL A 375 6.44 14.78 -5.14
N GLY A 376 5.12 14.94 -5.04
CA GLY A 376 4.47 16.15 -4.54
C GLY A 376 4.86 16.52 -3.10
N VAL A 377 4.79 15.57 -2.16
CA VAL A 377 5.11 15.85 -0.74
C VAL A 377 6.60 16.09 -0.52
N VAL A 378 7.49 15.43 -1.28
CA VAL A 378 8.93 15.71 -1.29
C VAL A 378 9.21 17.13 -1.78
N LEU A 379 8.53 17.55 -2.86
CA LEU A 379 8.61 18.92 -3.36
C LEU A 379 8.11 19.93 -2.31
N ALA A 380 6.94 19.68 -1.74
CA ALA A 380 6.34 20.53 -0.72
C ALA A 380 7.28 20.74 0.48
N LEU A 381 7.87 19.65 0.99
CA LEU A 381 8.77 19.72 2.14
C LEU A 381 10.07 20.48 1.84
N GLY A 382 10.65 20.29 0.65
CA GLY A 382 11.80 21.07 0.23
C GLY A 382 11.50 22.57 0.14
N LEU A 383 10.30 22.96 -0.30
CA LEU A 383 9.85 24.36 -0.32
C LEU A 383 9.63 24.92 1.10
N ILE A 384 9.05 24.13 2.01
CA ILE A 384 8.89 24.48 3.43
C ILE A 384 10.28 24.74 4.06
N ALA A 385 11.23 23.82 3.89
CA ALA A 385 12.58 23.97 4.42
C ALA A 385 13.30 25.20 3.83
N ALA A 386 13.16 25.45 2.53
CA ALA A 386 13.72 26.64 1.88
C ALA A 386 13.15 27.96 2.44
N GLY A 387 11.85 27.96 2.71
CA GLY A 387 11.13 29.05 3.33
C GLY A 387 11.50 29.24 4.80
N ALA A 388 11.76 28.17 5.54
CA ALA A 388 12.11 28.25 6.95
C ALA A 388 13.54 28.75 7.22
N ALA A 389 14.47 28.61 6.26
CA ALA A 389 15.88 28.98 6.42
C ALA A 389 16.12 30.38 6.98
N GLN A 390 17.20 30.57 7.75
CA GLN A 390 17.48 31.79 8.55
C GLN A 390 17.44 33.10 7.74
N ARG A 391 17.90 33.09 6.47
CA ARG A 391 17.88 34.26 5.58
C ARG A 391 16.50 34.50 4.95
N ALA A 392 15.57 33.57 5.07
CA ALA A 392 14.20 33.72 4.61
C ALA A 392 13.31 34.37 5.67
N THR A 393 13.56 34.08 6.94
CA THR A 393 12.82 34.64 8.07
C THR A 393 13.21 36.07 8.41
N ALA A 394 14.42 36.52 8.04
CA ALA A 394 14.91 37.88 8.30
C ALA A 394 14.33 38.97 7.36
N ASP A 395 13.92 38.65 6.12
CA ASP A 395 13.48 39.61 5.10
C ASP A 395 11.93 39.76 5.04
N ALA A 396 11.25 39.54 6.16
CA ALA A 396 9.84 39.17 6.20
C ALA A 396 8.85 40.29 5.83
N HIS A 397 8.23 40.16 4.64
CA HIS A 397 6.81 40.52 4.50
C HIS A 397 6.00 39.43 3.75
N ARG A 398 6.60 38.66 2.83
CA ARG A 398 5.92 37.52 2.19
C ARG A 398 6.87 36.36 1.88
N ASN A 399 6.90 35.35 2.74
CA ASN A 399 7.68 34.13 2.52
C ASN A 399 6.95 33.16 1.59
N ARG A 400 6.89 33.50 0.30
CA ARG A 400 6.09 32.78 -0.69
C ARG A 400 6.43 31.29 -0.80
N LEU A 401 7.69 30.90 -0.59
CA LEU A 401 8.09 29.48 -0.67
C LEU A 401 7.49 28.66 0.48
N LEU A 402 7.48 29.21 1.70
CA LEU A 402 6.87 28.56 2.84
C LEU A 402 5.36 28.39 2.65
N VAL A 403 4.68 29.46 2.21
CA VAL A 403 3.23 29.43 1.98
C VAL A 403 2.87 28.43 0.88
N VAL A 404 3.55 28.47 -0.26
CA VAL A 404 3.32 27.52 -1.36
C VAL A 404 3.63 26.08 -0.92
N GLY A 405 4.71 25.86 -0.18
CA GLY A 405 5.06 24.54 0.35
C GLY A 405 4.00 24.00 1.31
N LEU A 406 3.50 24.81 2.24
CA LEU A 406 2.45 24.41 3.18
C LEU A 406 1.11 24.16 2.48
N LEU A 407 0.74 25.00 1.51
CA LEU A 407 -0.48 24.80 0.72
C LEU A 407 -0.40 23.53 -0.12
N LEU A 408 0.75 23.25 -0.74
CA LEU A 408 0.97 22.02 -1.49
C LEU A 408 0.94 20.79 -0.57
N TRP A 409 1.58 20.86 0.60
CA TRP A 409 1.56 19.79 1.60
C TRP A 409 0.13 19.47 2.05
N ALA A 410 -0.59 20.49 2.53
CA ALA A 410 -1.97 20.32 2.98
C ALA A 410 -2.88 19.88 1.84
N GLY A 411 -2.74 20.46 0.65
CA GLY A 411 -3.55 20.12 -0.53
C GLY A 411 -3.36 18.67 -0.98
N LEU A 412 -2.13 18.14 -0.92
CA LEU A 412 -1.86 16.74 -1.26
C LEU A 412 -2.44 15.77 -0.23
N LEU A 413 -2.26 16.06 1.08
CA LEU A 413 -2.82 15.22 2.14
C LEU A 413 -4.36 15.23 2.15
N LEU A 414 -4.96 16.41 1.96
CA LEU A 414 -6.42 16.54 1.87
C LEU A 414 -6.95 15.94 0.58
N GLY A 415 -6.25 16.11 -0.54
CA GLY A 415 -6.62 15.53 -1.84
C GLY A 415 -6.69 14.00 -1.80
N THR A 416 -5.76 13.35 -1.10
CA THR A 416 -5.81 11.90 -0.86
C THR A 416 -6.87 11.50 0.15
N LEU A 417 -7.13 12.33 1.18
CA LEU A 417 -8.14 12.03 2.19
C LEU A 417 -9.57 12.07 1.62
N PHE A 418 -9.82 12.93 0.63
CA PHE A 418 -11.13 13.14 -0.01
C PHE A 418 -11.24 12.53 -1.42
N GLU A 419 -10.35 11.61 -1.80
CA GLU A 419 -10.38 10.89 -3.09
C GLU A 419 -10.29 11.76 -4.35
N TYR A 420 -9.84 13.02 -4.25
CA TYR A 420 -9.55 13.83 -5.43
C TYR A 420 -8.25 13.42 -6.13
N ILE A 421 -7.42 12.63 -5.43
CA ILE A 421 -6.14 12.08 -5.89
C ILE A 421 -6.07 10.66 -5.35
N GLY A 422 -6.47 9.66 -6.15
CA GLY A 422 -6.54 8.25 -5.76
C GLY A 422 -6.65 7.35 -6.96
#